data_AF-A0A1E4GUF4-F1
#
_entry.id   AF-A0A1E4GUF4-F1
#
_cell.length_a   1.000
_cell.length_b   1.000
_cell.length_c   1.000
_cell.angle_alpha   90.00
_cell.angle_beta   90.00
_cell.angle_gamma   90.00
#
_symmetry.space_group_name_H-M   'P 1'
#
loop_
_entity.id
_entity.type
_entity.pdbx_description
1 polymer ?
#
loop_
_entity_poly.entity_id
_entity_poly.type
_entity_poly.pdbx_seq_one_letter_code
_entity_poly.pdbx_strand_id
1 'polypeptide(L)'
;MLAIAPSLAQAQSAEAPPPSASPAGPVFIHETGRSPGGPPTAEEIAYDARLKSSAAAIRAFQGPMEGAWTLSAGGHELYLLQLVDRDGWIDGAWRDPRRPGAPEASGLIVDVPRGAELTLRFADDSIAVLHPSGGHWTGRLTEAGRSQAVTLSRRAP
;
A
#
# COMPACT_ATOMS: atom_id res chain seq x y z
N MET A 1 -55.84 12.10 -13.98
CA MET A 1 -55.74 13.50 -13.57
C MET A 1 -54.67 13.57 -12.49
N LEU A 2 -53.52 14.16 -12.81
CA LEU A 2 -52.31 14.24 -11.97
C LEU A 2 -52.49 15.20 -10.78
N ALA A 3 -51.89 14.88 -9.64
CA ALA A 3 -51.41 15.87 -8.68
C ALA A 3 -50.07 15.41 -8.09
N ILE A 4 -49.04 16.21 -8.34
CA ILE A 4 -47.62 15.98 -8.01
C ILE A 4 -47.32 16.59 -6.63
N ALA A 5 -46.57 15.85 -5.81
CA ALA A 5 -46.06 16.21 -4.49
C ALA A 5 -44.85 17.20 -4.56
N PRO A 6 -44.42 17.82 -3.45
CA PRO A 6 -43.99 19.22 -3.44
C PRO A 6 -42.50 19.50 -3.71
N SER A 7 -42.31 20.71 -4.27
CA SER A 7 -41.39 21.77 -3.85
C SER A 7 -39.91 21.45 -3.55
N LEU A 8 -39.09 21.70 -4.58
CA LEU A 8 -37.77 22.32 -4.61
C LEU A 8 -36.85 22.19 -3.38
N ALA A 9 -35.75 21.47 -3.64
CA ALA A 9 -34.44 21.52 -2.99
C ALA A 9 -34.12 22.87 -2.33
N GLN A 10 -33.93 22.86 -1.02
CA GLN A 10 -33.19 23.90 -0.33
C GLN A 10 -31.71 23.79 -0.74
N ALA A 11 -31.31 24.66 -1.68
CA ALA A 11 -29.91 24.97 -1.89
C ALA A 11 -29.35 25.50 -0.56
N GLN A 12 -28.42 24.76 0.04
CA GLN A 12 -27.65 25.24 1.18
C GLN A 12 -26.88 26.48 0.72
N SER A 13 -27.20 27.61 1.32
CA SER A 13 -26.49 28.86 1.15
C SER A 13 -25.00 28.63 1.38
N ALA A 14 -24.18 28.88 0.35
CA ALA A 14 -22.74 28.91 0.50
C ALA A 14 -22.38 30.14 1.35
N GLU A 15 -22.04 29.91 2.61
CA GLU A 15 -21.40 30.93 3.44
C GLU A 15 -20.07 31.31 2.76
N ALA A 16 -19.89 32.60 2.48
CA ALA A 16 -18.66 33.09 1.85
C ALA A 16 -17.46 32.83 2.77
N PRO A 17 -16.30 32.38 2.25
CA PRO A 17 -15.11 32.19 3.08
C PRO A 17 -14.70 33.52 3.71
N PRO A 18 -14.17 33.53 4.95
CA PRO A 18 -13.64 34.75 5.54
C PRO A 18 -12.51 35.30 4.66
N PRO A 19 -12.35 36.62 4.57
CA PRO A 19 -11.29 37.21 3.76
C PRO A 19 -9.94 36.73 4.29
N SER A 20 -9.15 36.07 3.43
CA SER A 20 -7.77 35.74 3.73
C SER A 20 -7.02 37.03 4.08
N ALA A 21 -6.52 37.13 5.31
CA ALA A 21 -5.69 38.25 5.72
C ALA A 21 -4.44 38.26 4.82
N SER A 22 -4.38 39.24 3.92
CA SER A 22 -3.19 39.43 3.09
C SER A 22 -2.01 39.76 3.99
N PRO A 23 -0.84 39.14 3.80
CA PRO A 23 0.35 39.49 4.56
C PRO A 23 0.68 40.97 4.33
N ALA A 24 0.95 41.70 5.42
CA ALA A 24 1.17 43.15 5.44
C ALA A 24 2.52 43.58 4.83
N GLY A 25 3.09 42.79 3.91
CA GLY A 25 4.36 43.08 3.23
C GLY A 25 4.98 41.86 2.53
N PRO A 26 5.97 42.08 1.65
CA PRO A 26 6.69 41.00 0.97
C PRO A 26 7.52 40.16 1.95
N VAL A 27 7.41 38.83 1.85
CA VAL A 27 8.20 37.86 2.63
C VAL A 27 9.44 37.49 1.83
N PHE A 28 10.63 37.65 2.40
CA PHE A 28 11.88 37.33 1.74
C PHE A 28 12.42 35.94 2.15
N ILE A 29 12.94 35.19 1.18
CA ILE A 29 13.38 33.78 1.28
C ILE A 29 14.48 33.56 2.36
N HIS A 30 15.14 34.62 2.82
CA HIS A 30 16.20 34.56 3.84
C HIS A 30 15.70 34.74 5.30
N GLU A 31 14.39 34.89 5.53
CA GLU A 31 13.81 34.85 6.87
C GLU A 31 13.58 33.40 7.34
N THR A 32 14.68 32.70 7.65
CA THR A 32 14.67 31.32 8.17
C THR A 32 14.18 31.31 9.61
N GLY A 33 12.86 31.39 9.81
CA GLY A 33 12.25 31.34 11.14
C GLY A 33 10.74 31.57 11.19
N ARG A 34 10.14 32.08 10.09
CA ARG A 34 8.68 32.13 9.95
C ARG A 34 8.21 31.05 8.98
N SER A 35 7.61 29.99 9.51
CA SER A 35 6.70 29.18 8.72
C SER A 35 5.48 30.07 8.37
N PRO A 36 5.07 30.21 7.09
CA PRO A 36 3.98 31.11 6.70
C PRO A 36 2.60 30.75 7.28
N GLY A 37 2.43 29.55 7.82
CA GLY A 37 1.22 29.13 8.51
C GLY A 37 1.43 29.13 10.02
N GLY A 38 0.52 29.73 10.77
CA GLY A 38 0.40 29.48 12.20
C GLY A 38 0.11 27.99 12.51
N PRO A 39 -0.20 27.64 13.76
CA PRO A 39 -0.68 26.29 14.08
C PRO A 39 -1.84 25.91 13.14
N PRO A 40 -1.93 24.64 12.68
CA PRO A 40 -2.99 24.21 11.78
C PRO A 40 -4.36 24.63 12.32
N THR A 41 -5.12 25.30 11.48
CA THR A 41 -6.50 25.67 11.78
C THR A 41 -7.36 24.42 11.93
N ALA A 42 -8.50 24.53 12.61
CA ALA A 42 -9.43 23.41 12.76
C ALA A 42 -9.92 22.87 11.40
N GLU A 43 -10.04 23.73 10.40
CA GLU A 43 -10.42 23.38 9.03
C GLU A 43 -9.31 22.57 8.33
N GLU A 44 -8.05 22.99 8.46
CA GLU A 44 -6.90 22.24 7.92
C GLU A 44 -6.77 20.86 8.59
N ILE A 45 -6.98 20.78 9.90
CA ILE A 45 -6.98 19.49 10.63
C ILE A 45 -8.10 18.57 10.12
N ALA A 46 -9.31 19.11 9.92
CA ALA A 46 -10.45 18.33 9.42
C ALA A 46 -10.24 17.87 7.98
N TYR A 47 -9.64 18.72 7.13
CA TYR A 47 -9.27 18.38 5.76
C TYR A 47 -8.22 17.26 5.73
N ASP A 48 -7.14 17.39 6.51
CA ASP A 48 -6.09 16.38 6.64
C ASP A 48 -6.65 15.05 7.15
N ALA A 49 -7.55 15.09 8.14
CA ALA A 49 -8.21 13.91 8.66
C ALA A 49 -9.06 13.20 7.59
N ARG A 50 -9.80 13.97 6.78
CA ARG A 50 -10.59 13.42 5.66
C ARG A 50 -9.68 12.80 4.59
N LEU A 51 -8.56 13.44 4.25
CA LEU A 51 -7.59 12.94 3.28
C LEU A 51 -6.91 11.64 3.77
N LYS A 52 -6.52 11.59 5.04
CA LYS A 52 -5.96 10.38 5.66
C LYS A 52 -7.00 9.25 5.71
N SER A 53 -8.24 9.57 6.03
CA SER A 53 -9.36 8.63 6.05
C SER A 53 -9.65 8.05 4.66
N SER A 54 -9.69 8.88 3.61
CA SER A 54 -9.89 8.37 2.24
C SER A 54 -8.74 7.48 1.78
N ALA A 55 -7.49 7.83 2.12
CA ALA A 55 -6.33 6.98 1.81
C ALA A 55 -6.37 5.65 2.58
N ALA A 56 -6.83 5.65 3.83
CA ALA A 56 -7.01 4.43 4.62
C ALA A 56 -8.13 3.55 4.06
N ALA A 57 -9.24 4.14 3.61
CA ALA A 57 -10.36 3.42 3.00
C ALA A 57 -9.95 2.72 1.69
N ILE A 58 -9.18 3.37 0.81
CA ILE A 58 -8.67 2.74 -0.43
C ILE A 58 -7.72 1.57 -0.10
N ARG A 59 -6.86 1.73 0.91
CA ARG A 59 -5.98 0.64 1.38
C ARG A 59 -6.75 -0.52 1.99
N ALA A 60 -7.92 -0.28 2.59
CA ALA A 60 -8.75 -1.35 3.15
C ALA A 60 -9.41 -2.24 2.07
N PHE A 61 -9.54 -1.75 0.84
CA PHE A 61 -10.00 -2.55 -0.31
C PHE A 61 -8.88 -3.38 -0.95
N GLN A 62 -7.62 -3.07 -0.68
CA GLN A 62 -6.48 -3.91 -1.07
C GLN A 62 -6.36 -5.04 -0.06
N GLY A 63 -6.40 -6.30 -0.53
CA GLY A 63 -6.17 -7.45 0.34
C GLY A 63 -4.81 -7.32 1.05
N PRO A 64 -4.63 -7.92 2.24
CA PRO A 64 -3.41 -7.73 3.04
C PRO A 64 -2.13 -8.14 2.31
N MET A 65 -2.21 -8.98 1.27
CA MET A 65 -1.09 -9.39 0.42
C MET A 65 -0.98 -8.64 -0.90
N GLU A 66 -1.90 -7.72 -1.20
CA GLU A 66 -1.88 -6.97 -2.46
C GLU A 66 -0.59 -6.14 -2.60
N GLY A 67 0.00 -6.17 -3.80
CA GLY A 67 1.09 -5.27 -4.20
C GLY A 67 2.45 -5.94 -4.37
N ALA A 68 3.49 -5.10 -4.33
CA ALA A 68 4.88 -5.53 -4.52
C ALA A 68 5.52 -5.99 -3.19
N TRP A 69 6.23 -7.11 -3.24
CA TRP A 69 6.91 -7.72 -2.10
C TRP A 69 8.32 -8.17 -2.46
N THR A 70 9.18 -8.27 -1.45
CA THR A 70 10.53 -8.82 -1.56
C THR A 70 10.68 -9.98 -0.59
N LEU A 71 11.05 -11.16 -1.10
CA LEU A 71 11.50 -12.28 -0.29
C LEU A 71 13.02 -12.18 -0.13
N SER A 72 13.50 -12.14 1.11
CA SER A 72 14.90 -11.91 1.43
C SER A 72 15.43 -12.90 2.45
N ALA A 73 16.75 -13.18 2.40
CA ALA A 73 17.49 -13.91 3.42
C ALA A 73 18.74 -13.12 3.80
N GLY A 74 18.96 -12.89 5.10
CA GLY A 74 20.15 -12.16 5.58
C GLY A 74 20.33 -10.77 4.96
N GLY A 75 19.26 -10.10 4.55
CA GLY A 75 19.30 -8.80 3.88
C GLY A 75 19.50 -8.84 2.36
N HIS A 76 19.69 -10.03 1.77
CA HIS A 76 19.80 -10.21 0.32
C HIS A 76 18.44 -10.52 -0.30
N GLU A 77 18.11 -9.85 -1.41
CA GLU A 77 16.90 -10.13 -2.18
C GLU A 77 17.03 -11.46 -2.93
N LEU A 78 16.09 -12.38 -2.70
CA LEU A 78 16.04 -13.68 -3.36
C LEU A 78 14.98 -13.71 -4.45
N TYR A 79 13.81 -13.12 -4.17
CA TYR A 79 12.71 -13.02 -5.12
C TYR A 79 11.98 -11.68 -4.95
N LEU A 80 11.55 -11.13 -6.08
CA LEU A 80 10.65 -9.99 -6.13
C LEU A 80 9.29 -10.47 -6.61
N LEU A 81 8.23 -10.08 -5.92
CA LEU A 81 6.89 -10.57 -6.15
C LEU A 81 5.93 -9.42 -6.42
N GLN A 82 4.99 -9.63 -7.32
CA GLN A 82 3.80 -8.81 -7.48
C GLN A 82 2.61 -9.71 -7.21
N LEU A 83 1.91 -9.45 -6.11
CA LEU A 83 0.80 -10.28 -5.63
C LEU A 83 -0.53 -9.55 -5.81
N VAL A 84 -1.55 -10.33 -6.13
CA VAL A 84 -2.96 -9.93 -6.15
C VAL A 84 -3.69 -10.75 -5.12
N ASP A 85 -4.40 -10.10 -4.22
CA ASP A 85 -5.15 -10.73 -3.12
C ASP A 85 -6.64 -10.53 -3.35
N ARG A 86 -7.34 -11.60 -3.75
CA ARG A 86 -8.75 -11.57 -4.10
C ARG A 86 -9.49 -12.73 -3.45
N ASP A 87 -10.57 -12.42 -2.74
CA ASP A 87 -11.52 -13.41 -2.21
C ASP A 87 -10.87 -14.53 -1.37
N GLY A 88 -9.74 -14.22 -0.71
CA GLY A 88 -9.01 -15.21 0.10
C GLY A 88 -8.02 -16.07 -0.69
N TRP A 89 -7.75 -15.73 -1.95
CA TRP A 89 -6.75 -16.36 -2.80
C TRP A 89 -5.69 -15.35 -3.23
N ILE A 90 -4.47 -15.84 -3.40
CA ILE A 90 -3.30 -15.09 -3.83
C ILE A 90 -2.85 -15.61 -5.19
N ASP A 91 -2.88 -14.71 -6.16
CA ASP A 91 -2.24 -14.87 -7.46
C ASP A 91 -1.07 -13.89 -7.57
N GLY A 92 -0.24 -14.06 -8.59
CA GLY A 92 0.81 -13.10 -8.86
C GLY A 92 1.89 -13.58 -9.81
N ALA A 93 3.01 -12.88 -9.76
CA ALA A 93 4.22 -13.23 -10.47
C ALA A 93 5.44 -13.03 -9.58
N TRP A 94 6.50 -13.76 -9.86
CA TRP A 94 7.79 -13.65 -9.19
C TRP A 94 8.93 -13.48 -10.20
N ARG A 95 10.01 -12.87 -9.73
CA ARG A 95 11.30 -12.71 -10.42
C ARG A 95 12.44 -13.05 -9.46
N ASP A 96 13.42 -13.81 -9.93
CA ASP A 96 14.70 -14.05 -9.26
C ASP A 96 15.74 -13.04 -9.78
N PRO A 97 16.06 -11.96 -9.04
CA PRO A 97 17.05 -10.97 -9.46
C PRO A 97 18.48 -11.51 -9.50
N ARG A 98 18.75 -12.70 -8.93
CA ARG A 98 20.09 -13.33 -8.90
C ARG A 98 20.45 -13.97 -10.25
N ARG A 99 19.48 -14.16 -11.14
CA ARG A 99 19.63 -14.81 -12.46
C ARG A 99 19.05 -13.94 -13.59
N PRO A 100 19.60 -12.74 -13.84
CA PRO A 100 19.07 -11.85 -14.86
C PRO A 100 19.14 -12.48 -16.26
N GLY A 101 18.02 -12.48 -16.99
CA GLY A 101 17.94 -12.97 -18.37
C GLY A 101 17.74 -14.48 -18.51
N ALA A 102 17.74 -15.24 -17.42
CA ALA A 102 17.42 -16.66 -17.47
C ALA A 102 15.89 -16.86 -17.61
N PRO A 103 15.42 -17.69 -18.57
CA PRO A 103 13.98 -17.90 -18.79
C PRO A 103 13.23 -18.39 -17.54
N GLU A 104 13.89 -19.20 -16.72
CA GLU A 104 13.37 -19.76 -15.48
C GLU A 104 13.52 -18.83 -14.27
N ALA A 105 14.08 -17.62 -14.43
CA ALA A 105 14.20 -16.63 -13.36
C ALA A 105 12.92 -15.81 -13.14
N SER A 106 11.79 -16.24 -13.69
CA SER A 106 10.49 -15.65 -13.41
C SER A 106 9.38 -16.68 -13.59
N GLY A 107 8.23 -16.43 -12.97
CA GLY A 107 7.08 -17.32 -13.08
C GLY A 107 5.83 -16.74 -12.45
N LEU A 108 4.77 -17.55 -12.45
CA LEU A 108 3.46 -17.20 -11.90
C LEU A 108 3.23 -17.85 -10.54
N ILE A 109 2.40 -17.18 -9.75
CA ILE A 109 1.79 -17.69 -8.52
C ILE A 109 0.30 -17.76 -8.83
N VAL A 110 -0.32 -18.92 -8.60
CA VAL A 110 -1.71 -19.17 -8.98
C VAL A 110 -2.41 -19.92 -7.87
N ASP A 111 -3.61 -19.47 -7.50
CA ASP A 111 -4.54 -20.12 -6.58
C ASP A 111 -3.89 -20.51 -5.23
N VAL A 112 -3.05 -19.62 -4.67
CA VAL A 112 -2.47 -19.85 -3.34
C VAL A 112 -3.47 -19.39 -2.27
N PRO A 113 -3.93 -20.25 -1.35
CA PRO A 113 -4.90 -19.84 -0.35
C PRO A 113 -4.27 -18.83 0.63
N ARG A 114 -4.98 -17.73 0.89
CA ARG A 114 -4.62 -16.76 1.94
C ARG A 114 -4.99 -17.34 3.30
N GLY A 115 -4.01 -17.85 4.03
CA GLY A 115 -4.20 -18.49 5.33
C GLY A 115 -3.21 -18.06 6.41
N ALA A 116 -3.12 -18.88 7.46
CA ALA A 116 -2.10 -18.74 8.50
C ALA A 116 -0.69 -19.13 8.02
N GLU A 117 -0.62 -19.83 6.90
CA GLU A 117 0.61 -20.21 6.20
C GLU A 117 0.47 -19.81 4.73
N LEU A 118 1.54 -19.27 4.16
CA LEU A 118 1.66 -18.95 2.75
C LEU A 118 2.75 -19.83 2.14
N THR A 119 2.36 -20.72 1.23
CA THR A 119 3.29 -21.59 0.49
C THR A 119 3.49 -21.07 -0.92
N LEU A 120 4.71 -20.61 -1.23
CA LEU A 120 5.08 -20.13 -2.56
C LEU A 120 6.03 -21.12 -3.22
N ARG A 121 5.76 -21.43 -4.49
CA ARG A 121 6.62 -22.29 -5.32
C ARG A 121 7.27 -21.45 -6.41
N PHE A 122 8.56 -21.66 -6.62
CA PHE A 122 9.36 -21.01 -7.64
C PHE A 122 9.93 -22.07 -8.60
N ALA A 123 10.84 -21.67 -9.49
CA ALA A 123 11.56 -22.61 -10.34
C ALA A 123 12.37 -23.63 -9.52
N ASP A 124 12.72 -24.73 -10.19
CA ASP A 124 13.58 -25.78 -9.66
C ASP A 124 13.07 -26.39 -8.33
N ASP A 125 11.74 -26.49 -8.21
CA ASP A 125 11.03 -26.95 -7.01
C ASP A 125 11.40 -26.21 -5.72
N SER A 126 11.84 -24.95 -5.84
CA SER A 126 12.10 -24.11 -4.67
C SER A 126 10.79 -23.73 -3.99
N ILE A 127 10.69 -23.95 -2.67
CA ILE A 127 9.46 -23.72 -1.91
C ILE A 127 9.75 -22.82 -0.71
N ALA A 128 9.02 -21.69 -0.61
CA ALA A 128 8.97 -20.89 0.60
C ALA A 128 7.68 -21.19 1.37
N VAL A 129 7.83 -21.47 2.67
CA VAL A 129 6.71 -21.62 3.61
C VAL A 129 6.81 -20.51 4.64
N LEU A 130 5.80 -19.65 4.70
CA LEU A 130 5.82 -18.38 5.42
C LEU A 130 4.63 -18.26 6.37
N HIS A 131 4.84 -17.59 7.50
CA HIS A 131 3.84 -17.33 8.53
C HIS A 131 3.77 -15.83 8.83
N PRO A 132 2.59 -15.29 9.19
CA PRO A 132 2.44 -13.88 9.51
C PRO A 132 3.20 -13.53 10.80
N SER A 133 3.91 -12.41 10.77
CA SER A 133 4.71 -11.89 11.88
C SER A 133 4.65 -10.35 11.86
N GLY A 134 3.79 -9.74 12.68
CA GLY A 134 3.82 -8.29 12.93
C GLY A 134 3.85 -7.38 11.68
N GLY A 135 3.07 -7.71 10.64
CA GLY A 135 2.98 -6.93 9.39
C GLY A 135 3.96 -7.32 8.27
N HIS A 136 4.81 -8.30 8.52
CA HIS A 136 5.62 -9.00 7.52
C HIS A 136 5.36 -10.52 7.62
N TRP A 137 5.99 -11.31 6.76
CA TRP A 137 5.94 -12.77 6.89
C TRP A 137 7.33 -13.34 7.07
N THR A 138 7.46 -14.38 7.88
CA THR A 138 8.74 -15.05 8.14
C THR A 138 8.58 -16.55 7.94
N GLY A 139 9.67 -17.23 7.58
CA GLY A 139 9.63 -18.67 7.42
C GLY A 139 10.90 -19.24 6.82
N ARG A 140 10.75 -20.29 6.01
CA ARG A 140 11.87 -20.98 5.39
C ARG A 140 11.70 -21.11 3.90
N LEU A 141 12.78 -20.86 3.17
CA LEU A 141 12.92 -21.21 1.76
C LEU A 141 13.78 -22.48 1.67
N THR A 142 13.27 -23.49 0.99
CA THR A 142 14.03 -24.68 0.60
C THR A 142 14.37 -24.58 -0.89
N GLU A 143 15.66 -24.57 -1.22
CA GLU A 143 16.21 -24.46 -2.57
C GLU A 143 17.33 -25.49 -2.73
N ALA A 144 17.24 -26.36 -3.74
CA ALA A 144 18.20 -27.46 -3.98
C ALA A 144 18.53 -28.29 -2.71
N GLY A 145 17.51 -28.60 -1.90
CA GLY A 145 17.64 -29.38 -0.66
C GLY A 145 18.21 -28.61 0.54
N ARG A 146 18.63 -27.34 0.38
CA ARG A 146 19.07 -26.49 1.48
C ARG A 146 17.93 -25.61 1.96
N SER A 147 17.77 -25.50 3.27
CA SER A 147 16.74 -24.66 3.88
C SER A 147 17.36 -23.46 4.59
N GLN A 148 16.84 -22.25 4.34
CA GLN A 148 17.29 -21.01 4.97
C GLN A 148 16.12 -20.18 5.47
N ALA A 149 16.35 -19.41 6.54
CA ALA A 149 15.36 -18.48 7.07
C ALA A 149 15.16 -17.31 6.10
N VAL A 150 13.90 -16.93 5.89
CA VAL A 150 13.51 -15.87 4.97
C VAL A 150 12.44 -14.97 5.56
N THR A 151 12.41 -13.73 5.07
CA THR A 151 11.39 -12.73 5.37
C THR A 151 10.78 -12.20 4.08
N LEU A 152 9.46 -12.13 4.02
CA LEU A 152 8.69 -11.46 2.98
C LEU A 152 8.20 -10.11 3.52
N SER A 153 8.64 -9.02 2.90
CA SER A 153 8.29 -7.66 3.31
C SER A 153 7.75 -6.86 2.14
N ARG A 154 6.90 -5.86 2.43
CA ARG A 154 6.38 -4.95 1.41
C ARG A 154 7.54 -4.21 0.77
N ARG A 155 7.56 -4.17 -0.55
CA ARG A 155 8.55 -3.42 -1.30
C ARG A 155 8.15 -1.94 -1.28
N ALA A 156 9.10 -1.09 -0.91
CA ALA A 156 8.91 0.35 -1.08
C ALA A 156 8.84 0.68 -2.58
N PRO A 157 7.97 1.61 -3.00
CA PRO A 157 7.88 2.06 -4.39
C PRO A 157 9.18 2.71 -4.88
#